data_AF-A0A9D4EID6-F1
#
_entry.id   AF-A0A9D4EID6-F1
#
_cell.length_a   1.000
_cell.length_b   1.000
_cell.length_c   1.000
_cell.angle_alpha   90.00
_cell.angle_beta   90.00
_cell.angle_gamma   90.00
#
_symmetry.space_group_name_H-M   'P 1'
#
loop_
_entity.id
_entity.type
_entity.pdbx_description
1 polymer ?
#
loop_
_entity_poly.entity_id
_entity_poly.type
_entity_poly.pdbx_seq_one_letter_code
_entity_poly.pdbx_strand_id
1 'polypeptide(L)' 'MYAYSNDHDYFSTSHEQNFLNLNKIIKITSEECECIEEQTRGQNTNDQWYEERGKRIQSSNYHRICAATEKTN' A
#
# COMPACT_ATOMS: atom_id res chain seq x y z
N MET A 1 6.55 -29.33 -29.82
CA MET A 1 5.32 -28.59 -29.53
C MET A 1 5.33 -28.27 -28.05
N TYR A 2 5.79 -27.07 -27.66
CA TYR A 2 5.78 -26.64 -26.27
C TYR A 2 4.39 -26.10 -25.96
N ALA A 3 3.61 -26.82 -25.16
CA ALA A 3 2.37 -26.30 -24.61
C ALA A 3 2.75 -25.43 -23.40
N TYR A 4 2.73 -24.11 -23.58
CA TYR A 4 2.82 -23.16 -22.49
C TYR A 4 1.46 -23.19 -21.78
N SER A 5 1.34 -23.94 -20.68
CA SER A 5 0.16 -23.85 -19.82
C SER A 5 0.17 -22.49 -19.16
N ASN A 6 -0.61 -21.57 -19.72
CA ASN A 6 -0.99 -20.34 -19.05
C ASN A 6 -2.01 -20.74 -17.97
N ASP A 7 -1.50 -21.21 -16.83
CA ASP A 7 -2.30 -21.47 -15.64
C ASP A 7 -2.62 -20.13 -14.99
N HIS A 8 -3.52 -19.40 -15.64
CA HIS A 8 -4.03 -18.15 -15.11
C HIS A 8 -5.08 -18.49 -14.07
N ASP A 9 -4.64 -18.59 -12.83
CA ASP A 9 -5.49 -18.84 -11.68
C ASP A 9 -6.30 -17.56 -11.33
N TYR A 10 -7.17 -17.14 -12.27
CA TYR A 10 -7.96 -15.91 -12.24
C TYR A 10 -8.90 -15.82 -11.03
N PHE A 11 -9.10 -16.92 -10.30
CA PHE A 11 -9.95 -17.01 -9.12
C PHE A 11 -9.18 -17.23 -7.81
N SER A 12 -7.85 -17.37 -7.86
CA SER A 12 -7.01 -17.55 -6.66
C SER A 12 -6.99 -16.33 -5.75
N THR A 13 -7.13 -15.15 -6.34
CA THR A 13 -6.95 -13.86 -5.68
C THR A 13 -8.09 -12.93 -6.06
N SER A 14 -8.82 -12.42 -5.07
CA SER A 14 -9.92 -11.49 -5.35
C SER A 14 -9.39 -10.21 -6.00
N HIS A 15 -10.24 -9.49 -6.73
CA HIS A 15 -9.84 -8.25 -7.38
C HIS A 15 -9.39 -7.20 -6.37
N GLU A 16 -10.03 -7.16 -5.20
CA GLU A 16 -9.66 -6.32 -4.07
C GLU A 16 -8.26 -6.67 -3.56
N GLN A 17 -7.99 -7.96 -3.35
CA GLN A 17 -6.69 -8.43 -2.88
C GLN A 17 -5.59 -8.07 -3.89
N ASN A 18 -5.86 -8.21 -5.19
CA ASN A 18 -4.95 -7.79 -6.26
C ASN A 18 -4.68 -6.29 -6.22
N PHE A 19 -5.73 -5.46 -6.11
CA PHE A 19 -5.58 -4.01 -5.98
C PHE A 19 -4.73 -3.63 -4.77
N LEU A 20 -5.00 -4.23 -3.62
CA LEU A 20 -4.28 -3.95 -2.38
C LEU A 20 -2.81 -4.39 -2.44
N ASN A 21 -2.51 -5.50 -3.11
CA ASN A 21 -1.16 -5.98 -3.34
C ASN A 21 -0.39 -5.10 -4.32
N LEU A 22 -1.00 -4.75 -5.46
CA LEU A 22 -0.39 -3.88 -6.48
C LEU A 22 -0.04 -2.49 -5.91
N ASN A 23 -0.88 -1.97 -5.02
CA ASN A 23 -0.66 -0.68 -4.37
C ASN A 23 0.17 -0.76 -3.07
N LYS A 24 0.67 -1.95 -2.71
CA LYS A 24 1.48 -2.18 -1.50
C LYS A 24 0.81 -1.67 -0.21
N ILE A 25 -0.49 -1.91 -0.10
CA ILE A 25 -1.32 -1.48 1.04
C ILE A 25 -1.24 -2.51 2.17
N ILE A 26 -1.22 -3.81 1.85
CA ILE A 26 -1.23 -4.89 2.87
C ILE A 26 0.18 -5.13 3.43
N LYS A 27 1.18 -5.13 2.55
CA LYS A 27 2.56 -5.48 2.89
C LYS A 27 3.52 -4.64 2.07
N ILE A 28 4.61 -4.25 2.72
CA ILE A 28 5.75 -3.57 2.13
C ILE A 28 7.02 -4.22 2.71
N THR A 29 8.03 -4.48 1.88
CA THR A 29 9.32 -4.98 2.35
C THR A 29 10.22 -3.85 2.83
N SER A 30 11.30 -4.17 3.54
CA SER A 30 12.26 -3.17 3.99
C SER A 30 12.92 -2.43 2.82
N GLU A 31 13.27 -3.16 1.76
CA GLU A 31 13.85 -2.58 0.55
C GLU A 31 12.87 -1.62 -0.13
N GLU A 32 11.59 -1.97 -0.15
CA GLU A 32 10.55 -1.08 -0.69
C GLU A 32 10.33 0.16 0.17
N CYS A 33 10.43 0.03 1.50
CA CYS A 33 10.40 1.18 2.40
C CYS A 33 11.55 2.15 2.11
N GLU A 34 12.76 1.61 1.89
CA GLU A 34 13.94 2.41 1.53
C GLU A 34 13.74 3.12 0.19
N CYS A 35 13.26 2.40 -0.83
CA CYS A 35 12.95 3.01 -2.13
C CYS A 35 11.90 4.13 -2.02
N ILE A 36 10.84 3.92 -1.24
CA ILE A 36 9.81 4.96 -1.03
C ILE A 36 10.39 6.15 -0.28
N GLU A 37 11.24 5.95 0.74
CA GLU A 37 11.91 7.05 1.43
C GLU A 37 12.71 7.89 0.43
N GLU A 38 13.56 7.25 -0.38
CA GLU A 38 14.39 7.92 -1.37
C GLU A 38 13.56 8.69 -2.41
N GLN A 39 12.52 8.05 -2.94
CA GLN A 39 11.64 8.62 -3.96
C GLN A 39 10.80 9.78 -3.43
N THR A 40 10.49 9.79 -2.13
CA THR A 40 9.62 10.79 -1.51
C THR A 40 10.39 11.86 -0.72
N ARG A 41 11.73 11.88 -0.82
CA ARG A 41 12.55 12.98 -0.28
C ARG A 41 12.08 14.34 -0.82
N GLY A 42 12.15 15.36 0.02
CA GLY A 42 11.53 16.67 -0.24
C GLY A 42 10.12 16.81 0.34
N GLN A 43 9.52 15.72 0.81
CA GLN A 43 8.26 15.73 1.55
C GLN A 43 7.15 16.49 0.82
N ASN A 44 6.63 17.57 1.40
CA ASN A 44 5.51 18.35 0.87
C ASN A 44 5.80 19.03 -0.49
N THR A 45 7.07 19.14 -0.90
CA THR A 45 7.44 19.65 -2.22
C THR A 45 7.56 18.55 -3.27
N ASN A 46 7.32 17.29 -2.89
CA ASN A 46 7.35 16.13 -3.75
C ASN A 46 5.93 15.58 -3.92
N ASP A 47 5.44 15.53 -5.15
CA ASP A 47 4.07 15.10 -5.43
C ASP A 47 3.80 13.66 -4.96
N GLN A 48 4.81 12.78 -5.02
CA GLN A 48 4.70 11.38 -4.58
C GLN A 48 4.55 11.23 -3.06
N TRP A 49 4.95 12.23 -2.28
CA TRP A 49 4.82 12.20 -0.82
C TRP A 49 3.36 12.12 -0.38
N TYR A 50 2.47 12.87 -1.04
CA TYR A 50 1.04 12.84 -0.71
C TYR A 50 0.39 11.53 -1.12
N GLU A 51 0.77 10.97 -2.28
CA GLU A 51 0.26 9.68 -2.76
C GLU A 51 0.63 8.55 -1.79
N GLU A 52 1.90 8.47 -1.37
CA GLU A 52 2.35 7.42 -0.44
C GLU A 52 1.78 7.57 0.97
N ARG A 53 1.52 8.81 1.40
CA ARG A 53 0.84 9.08 2.67
C ARG A 53 -0.63 8.71 2.66
N GLY A 54 -1.32 8.86 1.53
CA GLY A 54 -2.73 8.47 1.38
C GLY A 54 -2.96 6.98 1.55
N LYS A 55 -1.94 6.15 1.29
CA LYS A 55 -2.00 4.69 1.39
C LYS A 55 -1.87 4.17 2.83
N ARG A 56 -1.44 5.00 3.79
CA ARG A 56 -0.98 4.53 5.13
C ARG A 56 -1.40 5.45 6.27
N ILE A 57 -1.66 4.83 7.42
CA ILE A 57 -1.83 5.55 8.68
C ILE A 57 -0.54 6.30 9.02
N GLN A 58 -0.68 7.55 9.45
CA GLN A 58 0.44 8.43 9.74
C GLN A 58 0.59 8.58 11.25
N SER A 59 1.82 8.71 11.75
CA SER A 59 2.06 8.95 13.17
C SER A 59 1.32 10.19 13.68
N SER A 60 1.27 11.25 12.88
CA SER A 60 0.58 12.51 13.19
C SER A 60 -0.95 12.41 13.29
N ASN A 61 -1.58 11.42 12.67
CA ASN A 61 -3.05 11.24 12.72
C ASN A 61 -3.48 9.99 13.50
N TYR A 62 -2.52 9.17 13.96
CA TYR A 62 -2.76 7.92 14.67
C TYR A 62 -3.71 8.08 15.87
N HIS A 63 -3.44 9.04 16.76
CA HIS A 63 -4.29 9.28 17.93
C HIS A 63 -5.76 9.60 17.55
N ARG A 64 -5.96 10.40 16.51
CA ARG A 64 -7.30 10.75 16.03
C ARG A 64 -8.04 9.53 15.48
N ILE A 65 -7.31 8.64 14.80
CA ILE A 65 -7.86 7.38 14.27
C ILE A 65 -8.27 6.47 15.42
N CYS A 66 -7.39 6.24 16.41
CA CYS A 66 -7.71 5.42 17.59
C CYS A 66 -8.95 5.95 18.32
N ALA A 67 -8.99 7.25 18.61
CA ALA A 67 -10.10 7.88 19.31
C ALA A 67 -11.43 7.83 18.52
N ALA A 68 -11.37 7.84 17.18
CA ALA A 68 -12.56 7.68 16.35
C ALA A 68 -13.08 6.23 16.37
N THR A 69 -12.18 5.25 16.31
CA THR A 69 -12.52 3.83 16.41
C THR A 69 -13.18 3.52 17.77
N GLU A 70 -12.64 4.04 18.87
CA GLU A 70 -13.23 3.87 20.22
C GLU A 70 -14.65 4.43 20.34
N LYS A 71 -14.99 5.49 19.60
CA LYS A 71 -16.35 6.08 19.61
C LYS A 71 -17.35 5.33 18.74
N THR A 72 -16.86 4.49 17.82
CA THR A 72 -17.69 3.76 16.85
C THR A 72 -17.95 2.31 17.29
N ASN A 73 -17.16 1.80 18.24
CA ASN A 73 -17.36 0.51 18.91
C ASN A 73 -18.28 0.65 20.14
#